data_AF-A0A3D4QM10-F1
#
_entry.id   AF-A0A3D4QM10-F1
#
_cell.length_a   1.000
_cell.length_b   1.000
_cell.length_c   1.000
_cell.angle_alpha   90.00
_cell.angle_beta   90.00
_cell.angle_gamma   90.00
#
_symmetry.space_group_name_H-M   'P 1'
#
loop_
_entity.id
_entity.type
_entity.pdbx_description
1 polymer ?
#
loop_
_entity_poly.entity_id
_entity_poly.type
_entity_poly.pdbx_seq_one_letter_code
_entity_poly.pdbx_strand_id
1 'polypeptide(L)'
;MAAAAVAALTVVAFAPQAANAACAPTDDFAGVRLPTTCLSPDESQAVQMRMFRAELAVAALSCQQQSQYNTVVTRHQDELVREGRALRGIFQRVYRAGAERELNRFITHLANRASLKRLTQPTYCQTMARVFREAQAQPRQSLLAYIQGVPTTTSMMASATPPPSAQALAAMDTAAGKSGKPVLDD
;
A
#
# COMPACT_ATOMS: atom_id res chain seq x y z
N MET A 1 73.69 6.41 12.56
CA MET A 1 72.76 7.52 12.91
C MET A 1 71.38 7.10 12.42
N ALA A 2 70.45 6.84 13.34
CA ALA A 2 69.09 6.38 13.03
C ALA A 2 68.11 7.56 13.14
N ALA A 3 67.32 7.80 12.10
CA ALA A 3 66.23 8.78 12.12
C ALA A 3 64.91 8.05 12.38
N ALA A 4 64.28 8.33 13.53
CA ALA A 4 62.93 7.88 13.83
C ALA A 4 61.92 8.86 13.22
N ALA A 5 61.05 8.38 12.35
CA ALA A 5 59.91 9.15 11.85
C ALA A 5 58.72 8.95 12.80
N VAL A 6 58.28 10.03 13.43
CA VAL A 6 57.08 10.06 14.28
C VAL A 6 55.86 10.21 13.36
N ALA A 7 54.99 9.20 13.31
CA ALA A 7 53.74 9.27 12.56
C ALA A 7 52.71 10.09 13.35
N ALA A 8 52.27 11.21 12.79
CA ALA A 8 51.21 12.04 13.37
C ALA A 8 49.85 11.35 13.19
N LEU A 9 49.16 11.04 14.29
CA LEU A 9 47.75 10.64 14.25
C LEU A 9 46.89 11.88 14.00
N THR A 10 46.17 11.90 12.88
CA THR A 10 45.14 12.90 12.60
C THR A 10 43.84 12.50 13.30
N VAL A 11 43.34 13.39 14.15
CA VAL A 11 42.01 13.27 14.76
C VAL A 11 40.97 13.56 13.68
N VAL A 12 40.21 12.54 13.28
CA VAL A 12 39.04 12.71 12.41
C VAL A 12 37.93 13.34 13.26
N ALA A 13 37.67 14.62 13.05
CA ALA A 13 36.53 15.30 13.65
C ALA A 13 35.23 14.73 13.06
N PHE A 14 34.48 13.99 13.89
CA PHE A 14 33.14 13.51 13.54
C PHE A 14 32.18 14.71 13.63
N ALA A 15 31.92 15.36 12.49
CA ALA A 15 30.89 16.39 12.42
C ALA A 15 29.51 15.75 12.70
N PRO A 16 28.63 16.39 13.50
CA PRO A 16 27.28 15.90 13.68
C PRO A 16 26.56 16.06 12.34
N GLN A 17 26.21 14.94 11.72
CA GLN A 17 25.35 14.95 10.54
C GLN A 17 23.99 15.47 11.01
N ALA A 18 23.72 16.75 10.72
CA ALA A 18 22.38 17.29 10.85
C ALA A 18 21.44 16.38 10.06
N ALA A 19 20.51 15.74 10.77
CA ALA A 19 19.52 14.80 10.23
C ALA A 19 18.48 15.54 9.39
N ASN A 20 18.91 16.21 8.33
CA ASN A 20 18.04 16.61 7.25
C ASN A 20 18.04 15.44 6.26
N ALA A 21 17.35 14.36 6.62
CA ALA A 21 16.95 13.34 5.67
C ALA A 21 16.06 14.01 4.63
N ALA A 22 16.66 14.45 3.53
CA ALA A 22 15.95 14.91 2.36
C ALA A 22 15.13 13.72 1.83
N CYS A 23 13.84 13.72 2.15
CA CYS A 23 12.85 12.74 1.73
C CYS A 23 12.76 12.69 0.19
N ALA A 24 13.43 11.74 -0.46
CA ALA A 24 13.12 11.27 -1.82
C ALA A 24 13.75 9.87 -2.04
N PRO A 25 13.15 8.96 -2.83
CA PRO A 25 12.00 9.12 -3.72
C PRO A 25 10.67 8.74 -3.08
N THR A 26 9.58 9.21 -3.69
CA THR A 26 8.20 8.81 -3.43
C THR A 26 7.90 7.53 -4.20
N ASP A 27 7.42 6.48 -3.55
CA ASP A 27 6.68 5.46 -4.30
C ASP A 27 5.40 6.08 -4.81
N ASP A 28 5.26 6.09 -6.13
CA ASP A 28 4.09 6.65 -6.77
C ASP A 28 2.99 5.59 -6.83
N PHE A 29 2.12 5.61 -5.83
CA PHE A 29 0.92 4.79 -5.85
C PHE A 29 -0.12 5.48 -6.74
N ALA A 30 0.05 5.37 -8.06
CA ALA A 30 -0.88 5.93 -9.05
C ALA A 30 -1.15 7.43 -8.93
N GLY A 31 -0.10 8.22 -8.79
CA GLY A 31 -0.18 9.66 -8.55
C GLY A 31 -0.33 10.01 -7.06
N VAL A 32 -0.51 9.03 -6.17
CA VAL A 32 -0.41 9.25 -4.73
C VAL A 32 1.03 9.10 -4.28
N ARG A 33 1.65 10.26 -4.05
CA ARG A 33 2.98 10.38 -3.46
C ARG A 33 2.94 10.23 -1.95
N LEU A 34 3.01 8.99 -1.48
CA LEU A 34 3.39 8.74 -0.09
C LEU A 34 4.91 8.96 0.02
N PRO A 35 5.40 9.71 1.02
CA PRO A 35 6.83 9.83 1.25
C PRO A 35 7.29 8.53 1.94
N THR A 36 7.38 7.42 1.19
CA THR A 36 7.72 6.08 1.70
C THR A 36 9.08 6.05 2.39
N THR A 37 10.01 6.90 1.95
CA THR A 37 11.31 7.16 2.59
C THR A 37 11.24 7.95 3.90
N CYS A 38 10.07 8.49 4.26
CA CYS A 38 9.84 9.29 5.46
C CYS A 38 8.60 8.87 6.25
N LEU A 39 8.18 7.61 6.08
CA LEU A 39 7.26 6.99 7.02
C LEU A 39 8.06 6.53 8.24
N SER A 40 7.59 6.91 9.43
CA SER A 40 8.03 6.25 10.65
C SER A 40 7.67 4.75 10.61
N PRO A 41 8.27 3.91 11.48
CA PRO A 41 7.91 2.49 11.55
C PRO A 41 6.40 2.26 11.73
N ASP A 42 5.75 3.04 12.60
CA ASP A 42 4.32 2.94 12.86
C ASP A 42 3.47 3.36 11.65
N GLU A 43 3.90 4.40 10.94
CA GLU A 43 3.22 4.82 9.71
C GLU A 43 3.35 3.78 8.60
N SER A 44 4.49 3.09 8.54
CA SER A 44 4.72 1.98 7.60
C SER A 44 3.78 0.81 7.91
N GLN A 45 3.56 0.51 9.20
CA GLN A 45 2.58 -0.50 9.63
C GLN A 45 1.15 -0.14 9.23
N ALA A 46 0.76 1.13 9.40
CA ALA A 46 -0.55 1.61 9.00
C ALA A 46 -0.80 1.46 7.49
N VAL A 47 0.22 1.74 6.68
CA VAL A 47 0.18 1.50 5.22
C VAL A 47 0.04 0.00 4.92
N GLN A 48 0.86 -0.87 5.52
CA GLN A 48 0.79 -2.32 5.30
C GLN A 48 -0.57 -2.90 5.68
N MET A 49 -1.12 -2.51 6.83
CA MET A 49 -2.46 -2.91 7.24
C MET A 49 -3.52 -2.46 6.24
N ARG A 50 -3.40 -1.24 5.70
CA ARG A 50 -4.35 -0.76 4.70
C ARG A 50 -4.27 -1.55 3.39
N MET A 51 -3.06 -1.86 2.93
CA MET A 51 -2.85 -2.69 1.75
C MET A 51 -3.47 -4.07 1.92
N PHE A 52 -3.19 -4.72 3.05
CA PHE A 52 -3.76 -6.02 3.38
C PHE A 52 -5.29 -5.99 3.38
N ARG A 53 -5.89 -5.00 4.05
CA ARG A 53 -7.36 -4.85 4.09
C ARG A 53 -7.98 -4.64 2.71
N ALA A 54 -7.32 -3.90 1.81
CA ALA A 54 -7.79 -3.70 0.45
C ALA A 54 -7.79 -5.02 -0.35
N GLU A 55 -6.74 -5.84 -0.21
CA GLU A 55 -6.70 -7.16 -0.83
C GLU A 55 -7.80 -8.08 -0.30
N LEU A 56 -8.00 -8.11 1.02
CA LEU A 56 -9.09 -8.89 1.62
C LEU A 56 -10.47 -8.43 1.11
N ALA A 57 -10.70 -7.12 1.01
CA ALA A 57 -11.99 -6.59 0.54
C ALA A 57 -12.28 -6.98 -0.91
N VAL A 58 -11.29 -6.91 -1.80
CA VAL A 58 -11.45 -7.36 -3.19
C VAL A 58 -11.65 -8.86 -3.26
N ALA A 59 -10.88 -9.66 -2.51
CA ALA A 59 -11.07 -11.11 -2.45
C ALA A 59 -12.46 -11.50 -1.93
N ALA A 60 -12.98 -10.76 -0.94
CA ALA A 60 -14.31 -10.97 -0.41
C ALA A 60 -15.37 -10.87 -1.52
N LEU A 61 -15.28 -9.82 -2.35
CA LEU A 61 -16.23 -9.56 -3.43
C LEU A 61 -16.02 -10.49 -4.63
N SER A 62 -14.77 -10.61 -5.11
CA SER A 62 -14.45 -11.33 -6.34
C SER A 62 -14.42 -12.85 -6.20
N CYS A 63 -14.35 -13.37 -4.97
CA CYS A 63 -14.25 -14.81 -4.68
C CYS A 63 -15.35 -15.32 -3.75
N GLN A 64 -16.40 -14.52 -3.48
CA GLN A 64 -17.52 -14.88 -2.60
C GLN A 64 -17.10 -15.24 -1.16
N GLN A 65 -16.15 -14.47 -0.60
CA GLN A 65 -15.58 -14.70 0.74
C GLN A 65 -16.01 -13.63 1.76
N GLN A 66 -17.19 -13.02 1.58
CA GLN A 66 -17.69 -11.92 2.43
C GLN A 66 -17.81 -12.34 3.91
N SER A 67 -18.23 -13.57 4.18
CA SER A 67 -18.32 -14.08 5.55
C SER A 67 -16.95 -14.11 6.23
N GLN A 68 -15.91 -14.59 5.55
CA GLN A 68 -14.55 -14.63 6.08
C GLN A 68 -13.99 -13.23 6.32
N TYR A 69 -14.26 -12.28 5.42
CA TYR A 69 -13.89 -10.87 5.61
C TYR A 69 -14.53 -10.28 6.86
N ASN A 70 -15.84 -10.49 7.04
CA ASN A 70 -16.54 -9.99 8.22
C ASN A 70 -15.99 -10.59 9.52
N THR A 71 -15.62 -11.87 9.53
CA THR A 71 -14.98 -12.50 10.69
C THR A 71 -13.62 -11.88 11.00
N VAL A 72 -12.76 -11.67 10.00
CA VAL A 72 -11.45 -11.01 10.20
C VAL A 72 -11.64 -9.59 10.72
N VAL A 73 -12.50 -8.80 10.08
CA VAL A 73 -12.72 -7.39 10.45
C VAL A 73 -13.28 -7.28 11.87
N THR A 74 -14.25 -8.12 12.23
CA THR A 74 -14.85 -8.10 13.56
C THR A 74 -13.85 -8.52 14.64
N ARG A 75 -13.06 -9.58 14.39
CA ARG A 75 -12.06 -10.08 15.34
C ARG A 75 -10.96 -9.05 15.62
N HIS A 76 -10.51 -8.32 14.59
CA HIS A 76 -9.36 -7.43 14.64
C HIS A 76 -9.75 -5.94 14.55
N GLN A 77 -11.01 -5.61 14.85
CA GLN A 77 -11.56 -4.26 14.63
C GLN A 77 -10.75 -3.15 15.31
N ASP A 78 -10.28 -3.38 16.54
CA ASP A 78 -9.59 -2.37 17.33
C ASP A 78 -8.24 -2.01 16.71
N GLU A 79 -7.52 -3.04 16.25
CA GLU A 79 -6.27 -2.92 15.50
C GLU A 79 -6.50 -2.20 14.17
N LEU A 80 -7.52 -2.62 13.40
CA LEU A 80 -7.88 -1.98 12.13
C LEU A 80 -8.27 -0.50 12.28
N VAL A 81 -8.95 -0.14 13.38
CA VAL A 81 -9.34 1.25 13.68
C VAL A 81 -8.12 2.08 14.07
N ARG A 82 -7.21 1.53 14.88
CA ARG A 82 -5.95 2.20 15.26
C ARG A 82 -5.10 2.50 14.03
N GLU A 83 -4.82 1.49 13.21
CA GLU A 83 -4.03 1.67 11.98
C GLU A 83 -4.73 2.58 10.97
N GLY A 84 -6.06 2.54 10.90
CA GLY A 84 -6.85 3.46 10.08
C GLY A 84 -6.76 4.93 10.53
N ARG A 85 -6.58 5.20 11.83
CA ARG A 85 -6.32 6.55 12.35
C ARG A 85 -4.90 7.00 12.04
N ALA A 86 -3.91 6.14 12.25
CA ALA A 86 -2.52 6.41 11.89
C ALA A 86 -2.38 6.75 10.40
N LEU A 87 -3.00 5.96 9.52
CA LEU A 87 -3.03 6.23 8.08
C LEU A 87 -3.61 7.60 7.76
N ARG A 88 -4.75 7.97 8.34
CA ARG A 88 -5.33 9.31 8.14
C ARG A 88 -4.37 10.42 8.60
N GLY A 89 -3.66 10.20 9.71
CA GLY A 89 -2.63 11.12 10.21
C GLY A 89 -1.52 11.38 9.19
N ILE A 90 -1.06 10.35 8.48
CA ILE A 90 -0.08 10.48 7.39
C ILE A 90 -0.60 11.44 6.32
N PHE A 91 -1.82 11.17 5.81
CA PHE A 91 -2.39 11.98 4.73
C PHE A 91 -2.70 13.42 5.18
N GLN A 92 -3.14 13.61 6.42
CA GLN A 92 -3.33 14.94 7.01
C GLN A 92 -2.02 15.72 7.08
N ARG A 93 -0.94 15.07 7.53
CA ARG A 93 0.39 15.68 7.63
C ARG A 93 0.96 16.07 6.26
N VAL A 94 0.84 15.19 5.27
CA VAL A 94 1.43 15.34 3.93
C VAL A 94 0.62 16.28 3.03
N TYR A 95 -0.71 16.14 3.01
CA TYR A 95 -1.56 16.82 2.02
C TYR A 95 -2.46 17.91 2.60
N ARG A 96 -2.54 18.05 3.92
CA ARG A 96 -3.32 19.10 4.62
C ARG A 96 -4.77 19.12 4.12
N ALA A 97 -5.21 20.21 3.50
CA ALA A 97 -6.56 20.37 2.95
C ALA A 97 -6.92 19.32 1.88
N GLY A 98 -5.93 18.71 1.20
CA GLY A 98 -6.13 17.66 0.21
C GLY A 98 -6.18 16.23 0.78
N ALA A 99 -6.02 16.05 2.10
CA ALA A 99 -5.78 14.75 2.72
C ALA A 99 -6.83 13.69 2.38
N GLU A 100 -8.12 14.02 2.48
CA GLU A 100 -9.19 13.06 2.23
C GLU A 100 -9.23 12.62 0.76
N ARG A 101 -9.08 13.55 -0.17
CA ARG A 101 -9.05 13.26 -1.61
C ARG A 101 -7.90 12.32 -1.95
N GLU A 102 -6.70 12.60 -1.45
CA GLU A 102 -5.53 11.77 -1.73
C GLU A 102 -5.60 10.41 -1.02
N LEU A 103 -6.18 10.35 0.18
CA LEU A 103 -6.46 9.09 0.86
C LEU A 103 -7.46 8.23 0.07
N ASN A 104 -8.53 8.83 -0.45
CA ASN A 104 -9.49 8.11 -1.27
C ASN A 104 -8.85 7.61 -2.57
N ARG A 105 -8.04 8.44 -3.24
CA ARG A 105 -7.26 8.01 -4.42
C ARG A 105 -6.34 6.84 -4.10
N PHE A 106 -5.65 6.89 -2.96
CA PHE A 106 -4.77 5.80 -2.50
C PHE A 106 -5.55 4.50 -2.30
N ILE A 107 -6.68 4.57 -1.60
CA ILE A 107 -7.56 3.43 -1.33
C ILE A 107 -8.07 2.81 -2.63
N THR A 108 -8.54 3.65 -3.57
CA THR A 108 -9.01 3.19 -4.88
C THR A 108 -7.90 2.51 -5.66
N HIS A 109 -6.69 3.05 -5.62
CA HIS A 109 -5.53 2.43 -6.27
C HIS A 109 -5.21 1.04 -5.69
N LEU A 110 -5.26 0.89 -4.36
CA LEU A 110 -5.06 -0.43 -3.72
C LEU A 110 -6.10 -1.46 -4.17
N ALA A 111 -7.37 -1.04 -4.25
CA ALA A 111 -8.44 -1.91 -4.73
C ALA A 111 -8.21 -2.32 -6.20
N ASN A 112 -7.85 -1.37 -7.07
CA ASN A 112 -7.55 -1.66 -8.47
C ASN A 112 -6.38 -2.63 -8.62
N ARG A 113 -5.31 -2.46 -7.83
CA ARG A 113 -4.16 -3.38 -7.83
C ARG A 113 -4.56 -4.80 -7.40
N ALA A 114 -5.37 -4.94 -6.35
CA ALA A 114 -5.87 -6.23 -5.92
C ALA A 114 -6.77 -6.88 -7.00
N SER A 115 -7.62 -6.09 -7.66
CA SER A 115 -8.46 -6.57 -8.77
C SER A 115 -7.63 -7.06 -9.95
N LEU A 116 -6.58 -6.32 -10.33
CA LEU A 116 -5.65 -6.74 -11.39
C LEU A 116 -4.98 -8.08 -11.04
N LYS A 117 -4.54 -8.27 -9.80
CA LYS A 117 -3.99 -9.57 -9.36
C LYS A 117 -5.00 -10.69 -9.47
N ARG A 118 -6.24 -10.46 -9.08
CA ARG A 118 -7.32 -11.44 -9.24
C ARG A 118 -7.52 -11.82 -10.70
N LEU A 119 -7.36 -10.88 -11.63
CA LEU A 119 -7.48 -11.14 -13.06
C LEU A 119 -6.27 -11.90 -13.62
N THR A 120 -5.06 -11.63 -13.13
CA THR A 120 -3.82 -12.20 -13.67
C THR A 120 -3.32 -13.46 -12.96
N GLN A 121 -3.83 -13.76 -11.76
CA GLN A 121 -3.41 -14.92 -10.95
C GLN A 121 -4.56 -15.95 -10.86
N PRO A 122 -4.49 -17.08 -11.58
CA PRO A 122 -5.54 -18.11 -11.53
C PRO A 122 -5.80 -18.67 -10.12
N THR A 123 -4.77 -18.72 -9.28
CA THR A 123 -4.82 -19.25 -7.91
C THR A 123 -5.21 -18.20 -6.86
N TYR A 124 -5.59 -16.98 -7.27
CA TYR A 124 -5.86 -15.87 -6.35
C TYR A 124 -6.89 -16.24 -5.28
N CYS A 125 -8.07 -16.76 -5.67
CA CYS A 125 -9.13 -17.06 -4.72
C CYS A 125 -8.74 -18.17 -3.72
N GLN A 126 -8.02 -19.20 -4.17
CA GLN A 126 -7.52 -20.26 -3.30
C GLN A 126 -6.48 -19.73 -2.31
N THR A 127 -5.58 -18.87 -2.79
CA THR A 127 -4.56 -18.21 -1.97
C THR A 127 -5.23 -17.32 -0.92
N MET A 128 -6.18 -16.48 -1.32
CA MET A 128 -6.90 -15.60 -0.40
C MET A 128 -7.75 -16.36 0.62
N ALA A 129 -8.31 -17.51 0.25
CA ALA A 129 -9.01 -18.38 1.20
C ALA A 129 -8.07 -18.92 2.30
N ARG A 130 -6.80 -19.21 1.96
CA ARG A 130 -5.78 -19.54 2.97
C ARG A 130 -5.45 -18.32 3.84
N VAL A 131 -5.22 -17.16 3.22
CA VAL A 131 -4.91 -15.91 3.93
C VAL A 131 -6.03 -15.53 4.91
N PHE A 132 -7.30 -15.67 4.53
CA PHE A 132 -8.42 -15.44 5.44
C PHE A 132 -8.39 -16.39 6.64
N ARG A 133 -8.16 -17.69 6.44
CA ARG A 133 -8.08 -18.64 7.56
C ARG A 133 -6.93 -18.31 8.50
N GLU A 134 -5.75 -18.00 7.96
CA GLU A 134 -4.57 -17.64 8.73
C GLU A 134 -4.77 -16.34 9.52
N ALA A 135 -5.38 -15.33 8.91
CA ALA A 135 -5.73 -14.07 9.58
C ALA A 135 -6.78 -14.26 10.68
N GLN A 136 -7.77 -15.15 10.47
CA GLN A 136 -8.78 -15.49 11.49
C GLN A 136 -8.19 -16.24 12.68
N ALA A 137 -7.16 -17.07 12.44
CA ALA A 137 -6.48 -17.83 13.48
C ALA A 137 -5.61 -16.96 14.38
N GLN A 138 -5.30 -15.72 13.97
CA GLN A 138 -4.49 -14.82 14.79
C GLN A 138 -5.22 -14.42 16.09
N PRO A 139 -4.47 -14.33 17.21
CA PRO A 139 -4.91 -13.63 18.40
C PRO A 139 -5.40 -12.20 18.09
N ARG A 140 -6.26 -11.66 18.95
CA ARG A 140 -6.61 -10.24 18.87
C ARG A 140 -5.33 -9.41 19.01
N GLN A 141 -5.22 -8.31 18.26
CA GLN A 141 -4.07 -7.39 18.29
C GLN A 141 -2.77 -7.98 17.74
N SER A 142 -2.81 -9.09 16.99
CA SER A 142 -1.61 -9.67 16.35
C SER A 142 -1.72 -9.76 14.84
N LEU A 143 -2.67 -9.05 14.22
CA LEU A 143 -2.85 -9.10 12.77
C LEU A 143 -1.66 -8.45 12.04
N LEU A 144 -1.09 -7.35 12.56
CA LEU A 144 0.14 -6.73 12.06
C LEU A 144 1.32 -7.70 12.07
N ALA A 145 1.52 -8.41 13.18
CA ALA A 145 2.63 -9.35 13.31
C ALA A 145 2.51 -10.48 12.28
N TYR A 146 1.29 -10.97 12.04
CA TYR A 146 1.03 -11.88 10.93
C TYR A 146 1.39 -11.25 9.59
N ILE A 147 0.83 -10.07 9.26
CA ILE A 147 1.10 -9.36 8.00
C ILE A 147 2.61 -9.20 7.74
N GLN A 148 3.38 -8.82 8.76
CA GLN A 148 4.82 -8.64 8.67
C GLN A 148 5.61 -9.96 8.51
N GLY A 149 5.09 -11.06 9.04
CA GLY A 149 5.71 -12.38 8.95
C GLY A 149 5.38 -13.15 7.68
N VAL A 150 4.31 -12.80 6.95
CA VAL A 150 3.96 -13.49 5.70
C VAL A 150 4.84 -12.98 4.55
N PRO A 151 5.56 -13.85 3.81
CA PRO A 151 6.33 -13.46 2.62
C PRO A 151 5.44 -12.89 1.50
N THR A 152 4.12 -12.99 1.64
CA THR A 152 3.15 -12.37 0.73
C THR A 152 3.12 -10.85 0.80
N THR A 153 3.55 -10.14 1.85
CA THR A 153 3.52 -8.66 1.80
C THR A 153 4.41 -8.08 0.70
N THR A 154 5.57 -8.69 0.44
CA THR A 154 6.42 -8.34 -0.71
C THR A 154 5.74 -8.67 -2.05
N SER A 155 5.02 -9.80 -2.14
CA SER A 155 4.23 -10.17 -3.33
C SER A 155 2.93 -9.34 -3.47
N MET A 156 2.44 -8.80 -2.36
CA MET A 156 1.32 -7.85 -2.29
C MET A 156 1.74 -6.46 -2.83
N MET A 157 3.02 -6.11 -2.67
CA MET A 157 3.65 -4.90 -3.20
C MET A 157 4.20 -5.06 -4.63
N ALA A 158 4.51 -6.28 -5.08
CA ALA A 158 5.10 -6.58 -6.38
C ALA A 158 4.06 -6.68 -7.52
N SER A 159 3.42 -5.56 -7.85
CA SER A 159 2.88 -5.35 -9.19
C SER A 159 2.90 -3.86 -9.51
N ALA A 160 4.06 -3.39 -9.96
CA ALA A 160 4.23 -2.08 -10.57
C ALA A 160 3.74 -2.15 -12.03
N THR A 161 2.43 -2.17 -12.22
CA THR A 161 1.86 -1.63 -13.46
C THR A 161 1.17 -0.34 -13.04
N PRO A 162 1.63 0.85 -13.49
CA PRO A 162 0.91 2.07 -13.21
C PRO A 162 -0.51 1.92 -13.76
N PRO A 163 -1.57 2.35 -13.04
CA PRO A 163 -2.86 2.45 -13.68
C PRO A 163 -2.77 3.41 -14.86
N PRO A 164 -3.67 3.27 -15.85
CA PRO A 164 -3.77 4.23 -16.94
C PRO A 164 -3.80 5.65 -16.36
N SER A 165 -2.97 6.53 -16.91
CA SER A 165 -2.93 7.94 -16.52
C SER A 165 -4.34 8.54 -16.61
N ALA A 166 -4.60 9.64 -15.90
CA ALA A 166 -5.89 10.34 -15.99
C ALA A 166 -6.29 10.66 -17.45
N GLN A 167 -5.30 10.80 -18.35
CA GLN A 167 -5.48 10.99 -19.78
C GLN A 167 -6.00 9.72 -20.48
N ALA A 168 -5.52 8.53 -20.07
CA ALA A 168 -5.98 7.26 -20.60
C ALA A 168 -7.40 6.88 -20.10
N LEU A 169 -7.77 7.29 -18.88
CA LEU A 169 -9.16 7.17 -18.41
C LEU A 169 -10.12 8.07 -19.21
N ALA A 170 -9.74 9.32 -19.46
CA ALA A 170 -10.53 10.23 -20.30
C ALA A 170 -10.65 9.76 -21.76
N ALA A 171 -9.62 9.08 -22.28
CA ALA A 171 -9.64 8.47 -23.61
C ALA A 171 -10.59 7.25 -23.71
N MET A 172 -10.77 6.51 -22.62
CA MET A 172 -11.70 5.38 -22.56
C MET A 172 -13.16 5.83 -22.49
N ASP A 173 -13.47 6.91 -21.76
CA ASP A 173 -14.82 7.50 -21.73
C ASP A 173 -15.21 8.08 -23.11
N THR A 174 -14.26 8.64 -23.85
CA THR A 174 -14.49 9.12 -25.22
C THR A 174 -14.62 7.99 -26.24
N ALA A 175 -13.97 6.83 -26.02
CA ALA A 175 -14.15 5.64 -26.84
C ALA A 175 -15.53 4.99 -26.60
N ALA A 176 -15.99 4.93 -25.34
CA ALA A 176 -17.32 4.42 -24.99
C ALA A 176 -18.46 5.32 -25.53
N GLY A 177 -18.24 6.64 -25.62
CA GLY A 177 -19.20 7.58 -26.22
C GLY A 177 -19.34 7.51 -27.75
N LYS A 178 -18.48 6.76 -28.45
CA LYS A 178 -18.52 6.62 -29.92
C LYS A 178 -19.14 5.33 -30.43
N SER A 179 -19.51 4.39 -29.56
CA SER A 179 -20.22 3.17 -29.97
C SER A 179 -21.67 3.49 -30.28
N GLY A 180 -21.93 3.59 -31.59
CA GLY A 180 -23.16 4.04 -32.23
C GLY A 180 -24.48 3.47 -31.69
N LYS A 181 -25.49 4.33 -31.74
CA LYS A 181 -26.91 3.97 -31.73
C LYS A 181 -27.17 2.95 -32.85
N PRO A 182 -27.73 1.76 -32.60
CA PRO A 182 -28.17 0.90 -33.69
C PRO A 182 -29.33 1.61 -34.40
N VAL A 183 -29.16 1.84 -35.71
CA VAL A 183 -30.26 2.21 -36.61
C VAL A 183 -31.09 0.95 -36.78
N LEU A 184 -32.33 0.99 -36.32
CA LEU A 184 -33.37 0.04 -36.72
C LEU A 184 -33.92 0.60 -38.03
N ASP A 185 -33.61 -0.07 -39.14
CA ASP A 185 -34.29 0.14 -40.42
C ASP A 185 -35.61 -0.65 -40.40
N ASP A 186 -36.73 0.03 -40.66
CA ASP A 186 -38.06 -0.54 -40.93
C ASP A 186 -38.17 -1.08 -42.37
#